data_AF-A0A1B6L6J4-F1
#
_entry.id   AF-A0A1B6L6J4-F1
#
_cell.length_a   1.000
_cell.length_b   1.000
_cell.length_c   1.000
_cell.angle_alpha   90.00
_cell.angle_beta   90.00
_cell.angle_gamma   90.00
#
_symmetry.space_group_name_H-M   'P 1'
#
loop_
_entity.id
_entity.type
_entity.pdbx_description
1 polymer ?
#
loop_
_entity_poly.entity_id
_entity_poly.type
_entity_poly.pdbx_seq_one_letter_code
_entity_poly.pdbx_strand_id
1 'polypeptide(L)'
;LAGSTTDILAEVQAHYHGIPYVPNTAWQLRFSHLVGYGAKYYSYLLSRAVASWIWQSCFSQEPLSRGQGERYRRDCLAHGGGKPAYRLVSDLLQRHPTPASLAQALVQDLDSHRPAM
;
A
#
# COMPACT_ATOMS: atom_id res chain seq x y z
N LEU A 1 -13.04 19.11 -9.99
CA LEU A 1 -11.86 19.80 -9.41
C LEU A 1 -11.77 21.15 -10.10
N ALA A 2 -11.75 22.23 -9.33
CA ALA A 2 -11.55 23.59 -9.86
C ALA A 2 -10.11 24.02 -9.55
N GLY A 3 -9.51 24.85 -10.41
CA GLY A 3 -8.12 25.30 -10.26
C GLY A 3 -7.09 24.45 -11.01
N SER A 4 -5.83 24.88 -10.91
CA SER A 4 -4.67 24.23 -11.50
C SER A 4 -4.20 23.02 -10.67
N THR A 5 -3.29 22.21 -11.23
CA THR A 5 -2.65 21.12 -10.46
C THR A 5 -1.81 21.63 -9.30
N THR A 6 -1.32 22.87 -9.38
CA THR A 6 -0.62 23.54 -8.27
C THR A 6 -1.59 23.86 -7.14
N ASP A 7 -2.79 24.37 -7.47
CA ASP A 7 -3.82 24.71 -6.47
C ASP A 7 -4.29 23.46 -5.73
N ILE A 8 -4.53 22.37 -6.46
CA ILE A 8 -4.91 21.08 -5.89
C ILE A 8 -3.80 20.54 -4.97
N LEU A 9 -2.53 20.62 -5.39
CA LEU A 9 -1.42 20.17 -4.55
C LEU A 9 -1.33 20.99 -3.25
N ALA A 10 -1.46 22.31 -3.34
CA ALA A 10 -1.41 23.19 -2.18
C ALA A 10 -2.56 22.88 -1.19
N GLU A 11 -3.77 22.63 -1.69
CA GLU A 11 -4.94 22.24 -0.89
C GLU A 11 -4.71 20.89 -0.17
N VAL A 12 -4.29 19.87 -0.91
CA VAL A 12 -4.03 18.53 -0.36
C VAL A 12 -2.91 18.57 0.67
N GLN A 13 -1.82 19.31 0.39
CA GLN A 13 -0.70 19.44 1.33
C GLN A 13 -1.14 20.15 2.61
N ALA A 14 -1.94 21.22 2.51
CA ALA A 14 -2.46 21.92 3.69
C ALA A 14 -3.35 21.02 4.57
N HIS A 15 -4.09 20.09 3.97
CA HIS A 15 -5.01 19.21 4.70
C HIS A 15 -4.32 17.99 5.33
N TYR A 16 -3.39 17.35 4.63
CA TYR A 16 -2.85 16.05 5.02
C TYR A 16 -1.37 16.05 5.46
N HIS A 17 -0.61 17.13 5.21
CA HIS A 17 0.80 17.19 5.54
C HIS A 17 1.06 18.10 6.74
N GLY A 18 2.06 17.76 7.56
CA GLY A 18 2.52 18.60 8.67
C GLY A 18 3.42 19.77 8.24
N ILE A 19 3.68 19.93 6.93
CA ILE A 19 4.58 20.97 6.39
C ILE A 19 3.79 21.77 5.34
N PRO A 20 3.77 23.12 5.44
CA PRO A 20 3.01 23.95 4.52
C PRO A 20 3.58 23.94 3.10
N TYR A 21 2.71 24.19 2.13
CA TYR A 21 3.11 24.39 0.74
C TYR A 21 3.93 25.68 0.57
N VAL A 22 4.95 25.65 -0.29
CA VAL A 22 5.83 26.81 -0.55
C VAL A 22 5.32 27.57 -1.78
N PRO A 23 4.92 28.85 -1.66
CA PRO A 23 4.40 29.64 -2.78
C PRO A 23 5.40 29.77 -3.94
N ASN A 24 4.87 30.03 -5.15
CA ASN A 24 5.65 30.16 -6.39
C ASN A 24 6.49 28.92 -6.74
N THR A 25 6.03 27.74 -6.33
CA THR A 25 6.64 26.46 -6.72
C THR A 25 5.65 25.64 -7.55
N ALA A 26 6.11 24.54 -8.13
CA ALA A 26 5.26 23.61 -8.87
C ALA A 26 5.81 22.19 -8.71
N TRP A 27 5.84 21.69 -7.47
CA TRP A 27 6.48 20.42 -7.13
C TRP A 27 5.93 19.24 -7.94
N GLN A 28 4.64 19.25 -8.27
CA GLN A 28 4.02 18.21 -9.08
C GLN A 28 4.66 18.05 -10.47
N LEU A 29 5.30 19.09 -11.02
CA LEU A 29 6.04 18.98 -12.29
C LEU A 29 7.32 18.14 -12.17
N ARG A 30 7.84 17.98 -10.95
CA ARG A 30 8.97 17.10 -10.63
C ARG A 30 8.50 15.70 -10.22
N PHE A 31 7.19 15.49 -10.09
CA PHE A 31 6.64 14.21 -9.70
C PHE A 31 6.53 13.28 -10.91
N SER A 32 7.65 12.65 -11.26
CA SER A 32 7.80 11.83 -12.46
C SER A 32 6.78 10.70 -12.56
N HIS A 33 6.26 10.18 -11.44
CA HIS A 33 5.26 9.11 -11.42
C HIS A 33 3.92 9.52 -12.03
N LEU A 34 3.63 10.82 -12.20
CA LEU A 34 2.46 11.26 -12.95
C LEU A 34 2.54 10.86 -14.43
N VAL A 35 3.76 10.70 -14.96
CA VAL A 35 4.03 10.28 -16.34
C VAL A 35 4.42 8.80 -16.35
N GLY A 36 3.69 7.96 -17.07
CA GLY A 36 3.94 6.52 -17.15
C GLY A 36 3.40 5.69 -15.97
N TYR A 37 3.19 6.30 -14.79
CA TYR A 37 2.57 5.65 -13.63
C TYR A 37 1.34 6.42 -13.09
N GLY A 38 0.78 7.30 -13.92
CA GLY A 38 -0.36 8.14 -13.58
C GLY A 38 -1.55 7.34 -13.03
N ALA A 39 -2.23 7.92 -12.04
CA ALA A 39 -3.36 7.32 -11.33
C ALA A 39 -3.07 5.99 -10.60
N LYS A 40 -1.80 5.58 -10.42
CA LYS A 40 -1.44 4.33 -9.74
C LYS A 40 -0.60 4.51 -8.49
N TYR A 41 -0.14 5.72 -8.16
CA TYR A 41 0.81 5.93 -7.05
C TYR A 41 0.29 5.43 -5.67
N TYR A 42 -1.02 5.44 -5.45
CA TYR A 42 -1.63 4.88 -4.23
C TYR A 42 -1.37 3.36 -4.06
N SER A 43 -1.05 2.66 -5.16
CA SER A 43 -0.82 1.21 -5.17
C SER A 43 0.36 0.79 -4.29
N TYR A 44 1.31 1.70 -4.02
CA TYR A 44 2.43 1.44 -3.12
C TYR A 44 1.93 1.18 -1.69
N LEU A 45 1.03 2.04 -1.18
CA LEU A 45 0.43 1.86 0.13
C LEU A 45 -0.45 0.60 0.16
N LEU A 46 -1.23 0.36 -0.90
CA LEU A 46 -2.03 -0.85 -1.01
C LEU A 46 -1.17 -2.13 -0.99
N SER A 47 -0.08 -2.15 -1.75
CA SER A 47 0.84 -3.29 -1.82
C SER A 47 1.53 -3.55 -0.48
N ARG A 48 1.94 -2.48 0.23
CA ARG A 48 2.51 -2.59 1.57
C ARG A 48 1.48 -3.12 2.58
N ALA A 49 0.22 -2.66 2.51
CA ALA A 49 -0.86 -3.17 3.34
C ALA A 49 -1.05 -4.68 3.16
N VAL A 50 -1.15 -5.13 1.90
CA VAL A 50 -1.30 -6.55 1.56
C VAL A 50 -0.10 -7.36 2.04
N ALA A 51 1.13 -6.87 1.80
CA ALA A 51 2.35 -7.55 2.23
C ALA A 51 2.41 -7.71 3.76
N SER A 52 2.13 -6.65 4.52
CA SER A 52 2.04 -6.72 5.98
C SER A 52 0.96 -7.70 6.43
N TRP A 53 -0.21 -7.66 5.81
CA TRP A 53 -1.30 -8.56 6.19
C TRP A 53 -0.96 -10.04 5.95
N ILE A 54 -0.28 -10.35 4.84
CA ILE A 54 0.27 -11.68 4.55
C ILE A 54 1.32 -12.07 5.58
N TRP A 55 2.27 -11.17 5.86
CA TRP A 55 3.32 -11.42 6.85
C TRP A 55 2.73 -11.76 8.22
N GLN A 56 1.83 -10.90 8.73
CA GLN A 56 1.22 -11.08 10.04
C GLN A 56 0.37 -12.35 10.13
N SER A 57 -0.34 -12.70 9.06
CA SER A 57 -1.23 -13.86 9.04
C SER A 57 -0.49 -15.17 8.80
N CYS A 58 0.64 -15.15 8.09
CA CYS A 58 1.28 -16.36 7.59
C CYS A 58 2.67 -16.64 8.18
N PHE A 59 3.45 -15.61 8.48
CA PHE A 59 4.90 -15.75 8.72
C PHE A 59 5.39 -15.14 10.03
N SER A 60 4.61 -14.29 10.70
CA SER A 60 5.01 -13.59 11.93
C SER A 60 5.46 -14.53 13.06
N GLN A 61 4.80 -15.69 13.21
CA GLN A 61 5.12 -16.68 14.24
C GLN A 61 6.30 -17.58 13.86
N GLU A 62 6.36 -18.02 12.60
CA GLU A 62 7.41 -18.90 12.08
C GLU A 62 7.82 -18.45 10.66
N PRO A 63 8.77 -17.51 10.53
CA PRO A 63 9.10 -16.88 9.24
C PRO A 63 9.60 -17.85 8.16
N LEU A 64 10.21 -18.96 8.56
CA LEU A 64 10.80 -19.96 7.66
C LEU A 64 9.95 -21.23 7.55
N SER A 65 8.68 -21.16 7.92
CA SER A 65 7.75 -22.29 7.84
C SER A 65 7.61 -22.79 6.40
N ARG A 66 8.09 -24.02 6.14
CA ARG A 66 7.97 -24.66 4.82
C ARG A 66 6.52 -24.75 4.36
N GLY A 67 5.60 -25.09 5.27
CA GLY A 67 4.19 -25.23 4.95
C GLY A 67 3.56 -23.92 4.46
N GLN A 68 3.85 -22.82 5.17
CA GLN A 68 3.34 -21.50 4.80
C GLN A 68 4.00 -20.98 3.51
N GLY A 69 5.29 -21.27 3.31
CA GLY A 69 6.00 -20.97 2.07
C GLY A 69 5.37 -21.66 0.86
N GLU A 70 5.09 -22.97 0.93
CA GLU A 70 4.44 -23.70 -0.16
C GLU A 70 3.02 -23.19 -0.44
N ARG A 71 2.27 -22.86 0.62
CA ARG A 71 0.95 -22.26 0.48
C ARG A 71 1.01 -20.90 -0.24
N TYR A 72 1.91 -20.00 0.18
CA TYR A 72 2.10 -18.71 -0.47
C TYR A 72 2.50 -18.85 -1.95
N ARG A 73 3.43 -19.78 -2.23
CA ARG A 73 3.86 -20.09 -3.60
C ARG A 73 2.70 -20.55 -4.47
N ARG A 74 1.91 -21.53 -4.00
CA ARG A 74 0.81 -22.14 -4.77
C ARG A 74 -0.38 -21.19 -4.94
N ASP A 75 -0.83 -20.55 -3.85
CA ASP A 75 -2.11 -19.84 -3.81
C ASP A 75 -2.00 -18.38 -4.27
N CYS A 76 -0.80 -17.80 -4.21
CA CYS A 76 -0.55 -16.41 -4.60
C CYS A 76 0.42 -16.31 -5.80
N LEU A 77 1.65 -16.80 -5.67
CA LEU A 77 2.70 -16.52 -6.67
C LEU A 77 2.52 -17.27 -8.00
N ALA A 78 2.12 -18.54 -7.96
CA ALA A 78 2.08 -19.43 -9.12
C ALA A 78 1.12 -18.96 -10.23
N HIS A 79 0.18 -18.07 -9.91
CA HIS A 79 -0.81 -17.57 -10.87
C HIS A 79 -0.29 -16.40 -11.73
N GLY A 80 0.76 -15.70 -11.30
CA GLY A 80 1.22 -14.46 -11.96
C GLY A 80 0.07 -13.47 -12.18
N GLY A 81 -0.03 -12.94 -13.40
CA GLY A 81 -1.14 -12.05 -13.81
C GLY A 81 -2.43 -12.77 -14.24
N GLY A 82 -2.47 -14.10 -14.20
CA GLY A 82 -3.61 -14.90 -14.70
C GLY A 82 -4.83 -14.91 -13.76
N LYS A 83 -4.72 -14.32 -12.56
CA LYS A 83 -5.79 -14.26 -11.57
C LYS A 83 -5.90 -12.84 -10.99
N PRO A 84 -7.12 -12.32 -10.77
CA PRO A 84 -7.30 -10.98 -10.21
C PRO A 84 -6.63 -10.83 -8.84
N ALA A 85 -5.92 -9.72 -8.63
CA ALA A 85 -5.13 -9.47 -7.43
C ALA A 85 -5.93 -9.64 -6.12
N TYR A 86 -7.16 -9.13 -6.06
CA TYR A 86 -7.99 -9.28 -4.86
C TYR A 86 -8.31 -10.76 -4.54
N ARG A 87 -8.43 -11.63 -5.56
CA ARG A 87 -8.65 -13.07 -5.36
C ARG A 87 -7.39 -13.78 -4.89
N LEU A 88 -6.21 -13.36 -5.35
CA LEU A 88 -4.94 -13.91 -4.83
C LEU A 88 -4.83 -13.69 -3.32
N VAL A 89 -5.13 -12.47 -2.87
CA VAL A 89 -5.11 -12.12 -1.44
C VAL A 89 -6.25 -12.84 -0.70
N SER A 90 -7.45 -12.86 -1.27
CA SER A 90 -8.62 -13.47 -0.61
C SER A 90 -8.44 -14.97 -0.41
N ASP A 91 -7.92 -15.68 -1.39
CA ASP A 91 -7.73 -17.13 -1.31
C ASP A 91 -6.56 -17.47 -0.38
N LEU A 92 -5.47 -16.69 -0.40
CA LEU A 92 -4.36 -16.89 0.52
C LEU A 92 -4.77 -16.63 1.98
N LEU A 93 -5.52 -15.56 2.24
CA LEU A 93 -5.87 -15.15 3.61
C LEU A 93 -7.22 -15.70 4.09
N GLN A 94 -7.99 -16.32 3.18
CA GLN A 94 -9.37 -16.76 3.40
C GLN A 94 -10.27 -15.62 3.91
N ARG A 95 -10.01 -14.39 3.43
CA ARG A 95 -10.68 -13.15 3.87
C ARG A 95 -10.74 -12.14 2.72
N HIS A 96 -11.86 -11.45 2.56
CA HIS A 96 -11.99 -10.43 1.52
C HIS A 96 -11.30 -9.12 1.94
N PRO A 97 -10.36 -8.56 1.14
CA PRO A 97 -9.75 -7.28 1.44
C PRO A 97 -10.76 -6.14 1.33
N THR A 98 -10.77 -5.24 2.31
CA THR A 98 -11.54 -3.99 2.28
C THR A 98 -10.61 -2.80 2.52
N PRO A 99 -10.99 -1.57 2.14
CA PRO A 99 -10.19 -0.39 2.46
C PRO A 99 -9.84 -0.30 3.96
N ALA A 100 -10.80 -0.64 4.83
CA ALA A 100 -10.59 -0.66 6.27
C ALA A 100 -9.58 -1.73 6.73
N SER A 101 -9.67 -2.96 6.20
CA SER A 101 -8.72 -4.01 6.57
C SER A 101 -7.30 -3.69 6.13
N LEU A 102 -7.15 -3.07 4.96
CA LEU A 102 -5.86 -2.65 4.40
C LEU A 102 -5.28 -1.46 5.18
N ALA A 103 -6.09 -0.48 5.53
CA ALA A 103 -5.67 0.62 6.40
C ALA A 103 -5.20 0.09 7.76
N GLN A 104 -5.94 -0.85 8.35
CA GLN A 104 -5.57 -1.46 9.63
C GLN A 104 -4.24 -2.22 9.55
N ALA A 105 -4.01 -2.97 8.46
CA ALA A 105 -2.74 -3.68 8.24
C ALA A 105 -1.54 -2.73 8.12
N LEU A 106 -1.73 -1.56 7.49
CA LEU A 106 -0.69 -0.51 7.44
C LEU A 106 -0.42 0.10 8.80
N VAL A 107 -1.45 0.38 9.59
CA VAL A 107 -1.28 0.91 10.95
C VAL A 107 -0.51 -0.08 11.81
N GLN A 108 -0.87 -1.35 11.77
CA GLN A 108 -0.17 -2.42 12.50
C GLN A 108 1.30 -2.55 12.07
N ASP A 109 1.58 -2.42 10.78
CA ASP A 109 2.96 -2.42 10.25
C ASP A 109 3.77 -1.22 10.77
N LEU A 110 3.16 -0.04 10.85
CA LEU A 110 3.84 1.13 11.39
C LEU A 110 4.11 1.01 12.89
N ASP A 111 3.14 0.48 13.64
CA ASP A 111 3.27 0.28 15.08
C ASP A 111 4.33 -0.79 15.43
N SER A 112 4.47 -1.85 14.62
CA SER A 112 5.48 -2.89 14.87
C SER A 112 6.92 -2.41 14.67
N HIS A 113 7.12 -1.31 13.95
CA HIS A 113 8.44 -0.69 13.73
C HIS A 113 8.68 0.53 14.61
N ARG A 114 7.72 0.91 15.48
CA ARG A 114 7.92 2.03 16.39
C ARG A 114 8.91 1.60 17.49
N PRO A 115 10.00 2.35 17.72
CA PRO A 115 10.92 2.04 18.81
C PRO A 115 10.15 2.08 20.14
N ALA A 116 10.45 1.14 21.04
CA ALA A 116 9.97 1.22 22.41
C ALA A 116 10.48 2.54 23.01
N MET A 117 9.54 3.37 23.50
CA MET A 117 9.87 4.48 24.41
C MET A 117 10.44 3.93 25.71
#